data_AF-A0A2N5Z3I7-F1
#
_entry.id   AF-A0A2N5Z3I7-F1
#
_cell.length_a   1.000
_cell.length_b   1.000
_cell.length_c   1.000
_cell.angle_alpha   90.00
_cell.angle_beta   90.00
_cell.angle_gamma   90.00
#
_symmetry.space_group_name_H-M   'P 1'
#
loop_
_entity.id
_entity.type
_entity.pdbx_description
1 polymer ?
#
loop_
_entity_poly.entity_id
_entity_poly.type
_entity_poly.pdbx_seq_one_letter_code
_entity_poly.pdbx_strand_id
1 'polypeptide(L)'
;MKKSNIILFFLLIFALVAIVAIQVKVKSSIENIEKFEQTIGYFNKLEIQTGWIVELNTDSLSSISLNNDSLLNLIHQSGDKLILKEYKHKSNRRNIVKLNNFNTQEISIQGNSSLEYYTK
;
A
#
# COMPACT_ATOMS: atom_id res chain seq x y z
N MET A 1 -17.34 8.39 -52.73
CA MET A 1 -16.15 7.66 -52.23
C MET A 1 -16.23 6.21 -52.70
N LYS A 2 -15.13 5.59 -53.14
CA LYS A 2 -15.12 4.16 -53.50
C LYS A 2 -15.44 3.33 -52.25
N LYS A 3 -16.18 2.22 -52.38
CA LYS A 3 -16.55 1.33 -51.26
C LYS A 3 -15.34 0.91 -50.41
N SER A 4 -14.18 0.73 -51.04
CA SER A 4 -12.89 0.46 -50.38
C SER A 4 -12.50 1.54 -49.35
N ASN A 5 -12.68 2.82 -49.68
CA ASN A 5 -12.33 3.93 -48.78
C ASN A 5 -13.27 4.02 -47.57
N ILE A 6 -14.53 3.58 -47.73
CA ILE A 6 -15.51 3.52 -46.65
C ILE A 6 -15.15 2.41 -45.66
N ILE A 7 -14.78 1.23 -46.17
CA ILE A 7 -14.34 0.09 -45.35
C ILE A 7 -13.06 0.44 -44.58
N LEU A 8 -12.10 1.10 -45.23
CA LEU A 8 -10.86 1.55 -44.60
C LEU A 8 -11.13 2.55 -43.47
N PHE A 9 -12.08 3.47 -43.68
CA PHE A 9 -12.48 4.46 -42.68
C PHE A 9 -13.11 3.80 -41.44
N PHE A 10 -13.98 2.80 -41.62
CA PHE A 10 -14.57 2.06 -40.50
C PHE A 10 -13.52 1.25 -39.72
N LEU A 11 -12.56 0.62 -40.40
CA LEU A 11 -11.44 -0.07 -39.76
C LEU A 11 -10.62 0.86 -38.87
N LEU A 12 -10.37 2.08 -39.35
CA LEU A 12 -9.59 3.08 -38.64
C LEU A 12 -10.32 3.58 -37.39
N ILE A 13 -11.64 3.81 -37.47
CA ILE A 13 -12.47 4.14 -36.32
C ILE A 13 -12.45 3.01 -35.28
N PHE A 14 -12.61 1.76 -35.72
CA PHE A 14 -12.64 0.63 -34.80
C PHE A 14 -11.31 0.44 -34.06
N ALA A 15 -10.19 0.62 -34.76
CA ALA A 15 -8.86 0.61 -34.15
C ALA A 15 -8.69 1.73 -33.11
N LEU A 16 -9.16 2.94 -33.41
CA LEU A 16 -9.15 4.07 -32.47
C LEU A 16 -9.97 3.77 -31.21
N VAL A 17 -11.18 3.22 -31.35
CA VAL A 17 -12.04 2.85 -30.22
C VAL A 17 -11.36 1.77 -29.36
N ALA A 18 -10.73 0.78 -29.98
CA ALA A 18 -10.00 -0.28 -29.25
C ALA A 18 -8.82 0.29 -28.46
N ILE A 19 -8.04 1.21 -29.04
CA ILE A 19 -6.93 1.88 -28.36
C ILE A 19 -7.44 2.67 -27.14
N VAL A 20 -8.52 3.43 -27.29
CA VAL A 20 -9.12 4.19 -26.18
C VAL A 20 -9.61 3.26 -25.08
N ALA A 21 -10.29 2.16 -25.43
CA ALA A 21 -10.76 1.17 -24.45
C ALA A 21 -9.59 0.52 -23.67
N ILE A 22 -8.49 0.19 -24.36
CA ILE A 22 -7.28 -0.34 -23.73
C ILE A 22 -6.66 0.71 -22.79
N GLN A 23 -6.53 1.96 -23.24
CA GLN A 23 -5.98 3.04 -22.41
C GLN A 23 -6.80 3.28 -21.16
N VAL A 24 -8.13 3.28 -21.25
CA VAL A 24 -9.03 3.40 -20.09
C VAL A 24 -8.85 2.23 -19.14
N LYS A 25 -8.78 1.00 -19.65
CA LYS A 25 -8.58 -0.21 -18.83
C LYS A 25 -7.22 -0.23 -18.12
N VAL A 26 -6.17 0.22 -18.81
CA VAL A 26 -4.83 0.36 -18.22
C VAL A 26 -4.84 1.45 -17.15
N LYS A 27 -5.40 2.63 -17.44
CA LYS A 27 -5.47 3.75 -16.50
C LYS A 27 -6.32 3.41 -15.26
N SER A 28 -7.41 2.66 -15.41
CA SER A 28 -8.22 2.18 -14.28
C SER A 28 -7.52 1.08 -13.48
N SER A 29 -6.63 0.30 -14.11
CA SER A 29 -5.82 -0.70 -13.39
C SER A 29 -4.65 -0.05 -12.64
N ILE A 30 -4.22 1.14 -13.07
CA ILE A 30 -3.35 2.06 -12.31
C ILE A 30 -4.25 2.95 -11.43
N GLU A 31 -5.21 2.35 -10.72
CA GLU A 31 -5.76 2.99 -9.54
C GLU A 31 -4.57 3.30 -8.63
N ASN A 32 -4.34 4.60 -8.41
CA ASN A 32 -3.42 5.07 -7.39
C ASN A 32 -3.76 4.29 -6.12
N ILE A 33 -2.85 3.41 -5.69
CA ILE A 33 -2.90 2.88 -4.34
C ILE A 33 -2.64 4.12 -3.49
N GLU A 34 -3.71 4.78 -3.06
CA GLU A 34 -3.63 5.94 -2.19
C GLU A 34 -2.84 5.49 -0.96
N LYS A 35 -1.61 6.01 -0.87
CA LYS A 35 -0.78 5.81 0.30
C LYS A 35 -1.26 6.82 1.31
N PHE A 36 -1.90 6.30 2.35
CA PHE A 36 -2.19 7.08 3.52
C PHE A 36 -0.92 7.18 4.35
N GLU A 37 -0.50 8.39 4.69
CA GLU A 37 0.63 8.63 5.59
C GLU A 37 0.18 9.45 6.79
N GLN A 38 0.56 9.01 7.98
CA GLN A 38 0.28 9.71 9.24
C GLN A 38 1.55 9.83 10.07
N THR A 39 1.84 11.05 10.49
CA THR A 39 2.85 11.32 11.52
C THR A 39 2.36 10.78 12.85
N ILE A 40 3.23 10.07 13.55
CA ILE A 40 2.95 9.51 14.89
C ILE A 40 3.99 10.00 15.89
N GLY A 41 3.70 9.81 17.18
CA GLY A 41 4.69 10.05 18.22
C GLY A 41 5.85 9.05 18.11
N TYR A 42 7.00 9.45 18.62
CA TYR A 42 8.14 8.57 18.78
C TYR A 42 7.79 7.31 19.60
N PHE A 43 8.36 6.16 19.24
CA PHE A 43 8.22 4.91 19.97
C PHE A 43 9.58 4.20 20.09
N ASN A 44 9.85 3.54 21.21
CA ASN A 44 11.02 2.67 21.41
C ASN A 44 10.69 1.20 21.20
N LYS A 45 9.41 0.84 21.36
CA LYS A 45 8.94 -0.54 21.39
C LYS A 45 7.92 -0.76 20.29
N LEU A 46 8.06 -1.84 19.55
CA LEU A 46 7.15 -2.24 18.49
C LEU A 46 6.57 -3.63 18.80
N GLU A 47 5.25 -3.72 18.93
CA GLU A 47 4.52 -4.98 19.01
C GLU A 47 3.74 -5.22 17.73
N ILE A 48 4.04 -6.33 17.07
CA ILE A 48 3.40 -6.79 15.83
C ILE A 48 2.61 -8.05 16.15
N GLN A 49 1.29 -7.93 16.26
CA GLN A 49 0.41 -9.10 16.42
C GLN A 49 0.25 -9.84 15.08
N THR A 50 -0.50 -10.93 15.05
CA THR A 50 -0.68 -11.79 13.86
C THR A 50 -1.26 -11.03 12.65
N GLY A 51 -0.79 -11.37 11.45
CA GLY A 51 -1.37 -10.97 10.16
C GLY A 51 -0.71 -9.80 9.43
N TRP A 52 0.39 -9.24 9.95
CA TRP A 52 1.02 -8.04 9.38
C TRP A 52 2.26 -8.36 8.55
N ILE A 53 2.45 -7.58 7.50
CA ILE A 53 3.73 -7.43 6.81
C ILE A 53 4.21 -6.01 7.09
N VAL A 54 5.34 -5.88 7.78
CA VAL A 54 5.86 -4.59 8.22
C VAL A 54 7.21 -4.33 7.58
N GLU A 55 7.38 -3.12 7.03
CA GLU A 55 8.68 -2.57 6.67
C GLU A 55 9.02 -1.51 7.71
N LEU A 56 10.12 -1.66 8.44
CA LEU A 56 10.59 -0.69 9.42
C LEU A 56 11.85 -0.01 8.89
N ASN A 57 11.77 1.30 8.66
CA ASN A 57 12.89 2.14 8.25
C ASN A 57 13.36 3.00 9.41
N THR A 58 14.67 3.15 9.51
CA THR A 58 15.27 4.12 10.41
C THR A 58 15.22 5.51 9.77
N ASP A 59 14.45 6.43 10.34
CA ASP A 59 14.32 7.80 9.85
C ASP A 59 14.16 8.82 10.99
N SER A 60 14.53 10.07 10.73
CA SER A 60 14.45 11.20 11.67
C SER A 60 13.03 11.52 12.14
N LEU A 61 12.02 11.18 11.33
CA LEU A 61 10.61 11.45 11.61
C LEU A 61 9.85 10.13 11.77
N SER A 62 9.04 10.06 12.83
CA SER A 62 8.18 8.92 13.08
C SER A 62 6.90 9.02 12.24
N SER A 63 6.73 8.13 11.27
CA SER A 63 5.53 8.09 10.43
C SER A 63 5.09 6.67 10.12
N ILE A 64 3.81 6.52 9.79
CA ILE A 64 3.20 5.27 9.34
C ILE A 64 2.61 5.50 7.96
N SER A 65 2.94 4.61 7.02
CA SER A 65 2.31 4.57 5.70
C SER A 65 1.56 3.26 5.47
N LEU A 66 0.33 3.38 4.98
CA LEU A 66 -0.62 2.31 4.71
C LEU A 66 -1.23 2.48 3.33
N ASN A 67 -1.68 1.38 2.75
CA ASN A 67 -2.45 1.36 1.51
C ASN A 67 -3.98 1.39 1.75
N ASN A 68 -4.41 1.49 3.01
CA ASN A 68 -5.81 1.49 3.42
C ASN A 68 -5.95 2.21 4.77
N ASP A 69 -6.72 3.29 4.79
CA ASP A 69 -6.99 4.14 5.96
C ASP A 69 -7.74 3.40 7.08
N SER A 70 -8.58 2.43 6.74
CA SER A 70 -9.37 1.64 7.68
C SER A 70 -8.48 0.80 8.61
N LEU A 71 -7.22 0.54 8.22
CA LEU A 71 -6.25 -0.19 9.03
C LEU A 71 -5.67 0.64 10.18
N LEU A 72 -5.80 1.98 10.13
CA LEU A 72 -5.32 2.86 11.21
C LEU A 72 -5.95 2.54 12.55
N ASN A 73 -7.22 2.11 12.55
CA ASN A 73 -7.93 1.75 13.77
C ASN A 73 -7.33 0.51 14.48
N LEU A 74 -6.49 -0.26 13.78
CA LEU A 74 -5.76 -1.40 14.33
C LEU A 74 -4.38 -1.00 14.86
N ILE A 75 -3.98 0.25 14.68
CA ILE A 75 -2.71 0.79 15.15
C ILE A 75 -2.96 1.62 16.39
N HIS A 76 -2.25 1.31 17.46
CA HIS A 76 -2.39 2.02 18.73
C HIS A 76 -1.02 2.36 19.30
N GLN A 77 -0.88 3.60 19.78
CA GLN A 77 0.30 4.03 20.51
C GLN A 77 -0.05 4.18 21.98
N SER A 78 0.70 3.48 22.84
CA SER A 78 0.59 3.55 24.29
C SER A 78 1.95 3.93 24.86
N GLY A 79 2.14 5.21 25.14
CA GLY A 79 3.44 5.76 25.55
C GLY A 79 4.52 5.56 24.48
N ASP A 80 5.60 4.87 24.86
CA ASP A 80 6.74 4.56 24.00
C ASP A 80 6.55 3.28 23.16
N LYS A 81 5.37 2.67 23.22
CA LYS A 81 5.06 1.42 22.53
C LYS A 81 4.04 1.63 21.41
N LEU A 82 4.43 1.25 20.19
CA LEU A 82 3.53 1.12 19.05
C LEU A 82 3.03 -0.32 18.95
N ILE A 83 1.72 -0.49 18.82
CA ILE A 83 1.03 -1.78 18.79
C ILE A 83 0.24 -1.88 17.48
N LEU A 84 0.59 -2.86 16.67
CA LEU A 84 -0.17 -3.31 15.49
C LEU A 84 -1.05 -4.49 15.92
N LYS A 85 -2.33 -4.23 16.17
CA LYS A 85 -3.31 -5.24 16.62
C LYS A 85 -3.61 -6.26 15.54
N GLU A 86 -4.04 -7.46 15.92
CA GLU A 86 -4.34 -8.56 15.01
C GLU A 86 -5.08 -8.10 13.73
N TYR A 87 -4.48 -8.39 12.58
CA TYR A 87 -5.09 -8.13 11.28
C TYR A 87 -5.58 -9.44 10.65
N LYS A 88 -6.89 -9.64 10.65
CA LYS A 88 -7.53 -10.80 10.02
C LYS A 88 -7.60 -10.58 8.51
N HIS A 89 -6.56 -11.02 7.82
CA HIS A 89 -6.45 -10.90 6.39
C HIS A 89 -7.58 -11.66 5.67
N LYS A 90 -8.40 -10.94 4.89
CA LYS A 90 -9.49 -11.51 4.05
C LYS A 90 -9.23 -11.40 2.55
N SER A 91 -8.08 -10.84 2.14
CA SER A 91 -7.82 -10.40 0.77
C SER A 91 -6.56 -11.09 0.21
N ASN A 92 -6.47 -11.28 -1.10
CA ASN A 92 -5.24 -11.77 -1.75
C ASN A 92 -4.17 -10.67 -1.94
N ARG A 93 -4.48 -9.41 -1.59
CA ARG A 93 -3.55 -8.28 -1.73
C ARG A 93 -2.69 -8.16 -0.48
N ARG A 94 -1.37 -8.24 -0.61
CA ARG A 94 -0.42 -8.00 0.50
C ARG A 94 -0.62 -6.57 1.03
N ASN A 95 -1.03 -6.44 2.28
CA ASN A 95 -1.07 -5.15 2.97
C ASN A 95 0.23 -4.97 3.74
N ILE A 96 1.07 -4.07 3.23
CA ILE A 96 2.36 -3.74 3.82
C ILE A 96 2.18 -2.45 4.62
N VAL A 97 2.57 -2.47 5.89
CA VAL A 97 2.69 -1.28 6.72
C VAL A 97 4.13 -0.81 6.68
N LYS A 98 4.35 0.43 6.30
CA LYS A 98 5.68 1.04 6.41
C LYS A 98 5.72 1.89 7.66
N LEU A 99 6.68 1.63 8.52
CA LEU A 99 6.97 2.37 9.73
C LEU A 99 8.29 3.08 9.53
N ASN A 100 8.32 4.38 9.75
CA ASN A 100 9.54 5.16 9.84
C ASN A 100 9.69 5.58 11.30
N ASN A 101 10.89 5.41 11.87
CA ASN A 101 11.14 5.83 13.25
C ASN A 101 12.64 6.00 13.50
N PHE A 102 13.01 6.88 14.44
CA PHE A 102 14.42 7.19 14.70
C PHE A 102 15.16 6.05 15.39
N ASN A 103 14.51 5.40 16.35
CA ASN A 103 15.12 4.33 17.11
C ASN A 103 14.05 3.38 17.65
N THR A 104 14.14 2.11 17.28
CA THR A 104 13.28 1.04 17.82
C THR A 104 14.19 0.02 18.49
N GLN A 105 14.13 -0.07 19.81
CA GLN A 105 15.02 -0.89 20.63
C GLN A 105 14.47 -2.29 20.87
N GLU A 106 13.15 -2.41 21.01
CA GLU A 106 12.48 -3.67 21.30
C GLU A 106 11.43 -3.95 20.22
N ILE A 107 11.50 -5.15 19.64
CA ILE A 107 10.55 -5.61 18.63
C ILE A 107 10.01 -6.98 19.05
N SER A 108 8.69 -7.10 19.13
CA SER A 108 7.99 -8.36 19.37
C SER A 108 7.09 -8.68 18.18
N ILE A 109 7.24 -9.87 17.61
CA ILE A 109 6.47 -10.35 16.46
C ILE A 109 5.75 -11.63 16.86
N GLN A 110 4.46 -11.71 16.54
CA GLN A 110 3.61 -12.86 16.87
C GLN A 110 2.95 -13.45 15.62
N GLY A 111 2.70 -14.76 15.67
CA GLY A 111 1.93 -15.47 14.65
C GLY A 111 2.63 -15.52 13.29
N ASN A 112 1.86 -15.27 12.22
CA ASN A 112 2.31 -15.32 10.83
C ASN A 112 2.75 -13.95 10.27
N SER A 113 3.12 -13.03 11.15
CA SER A 113 3.59 -11.70 10.76
C SER A 113 5.06 -11.72 10.33
N SER A 114 5.42 -10.77 9.47
CA SER A 114 6.80 -10.60 9.00
C SER A 114 7.27 -9.16 9.14
N LEU A 115 8.55 -8.99 9.41
CA LEU A 115 9.21 -7.69 9.49
C LEU A 115 10.42 -7.67 8.57
N GLU A 116 10.52 -6.62 7.76
CA GLU A 116 11.71 -6.25 7.02
C GLU A 116 12.29 -4.97 7.65
N TYR A 117 13.55 -5.03 8.06
CA TYR A 117 14.22 -3.93 8.76
C TYR A 117 15.27 -3.28 7.87
N TYR A 118 15.17 -1.97 7.69
CA TYR A 118 16.04 -1.17 6.84
C TYR A 118 16.75 -0.11 7.68
N THR A 119 18.08 -0.19 7.67
CA THR A 119 18.99 0.81 8.23
C THR A 119 19.63 1.57 7.07
N LYS A 120 19.75 2.90 7.21
CA LYS A 120 20.45 3.77 6.25
C LYS A 120 21.92 3.88 6.62
#